data_AF-A0A6M4IM57-F1
#
_entry.id   AF-A0A6M4IM57-F1
#
_cell.length_a   1.000
_cell.length_b   1.000
_cell.length_c   1.000
_cell.angle_alpha   90.00
_cell.angle_beta   90.00
_cell.angle_gamma   90.00
#
_symmetry.space_group_name_H-M   'P 1'
#
loop_
_entity.id
_entity.type
_entity.pdbx_description
1 polymer ?
#
loop_
_entity_poly.entity_id
_entity_poly.type
_entity_poly.pdbx_seq_one_letter_code
_entity_poly.pdbx_strand_id
1 'polypeptide(L)'
;MNLQLRNEMSPSGNDEAGRFRPVSDWFVASKDAGVYVARIGTTAERAVDLMHALTLHLDPAVDVVMSDLRSGTEWEGFDVALPDLRDALGRLRFPLATYGGVEMSVFGPDDQLSLTPELLLVIYSRSDRWYFLLDGLGLSERAEPPAAVWVPSRTSLATSPELATALTSAVARLGLQPGLRVSAP
;
A
#
# COMPACT_ATOMS: atom_id res chain seq x y z
N MET A 1 32.75 -55.23 -8.21
CA MET A 1 33.01 -54.36 -9.38
C MET A 1 31.65 -53.94 -9.93
N ASN A 2 31.27 -52.67 -9.69
CA ASN A 2 30.40 -51.74 -10.43
C ASN A 2 29.33 -52.31 -11.39
N LEU A 3 28.09 -51.80 -11.51
CA LEU A 3 27.42 -50.60 -11.01
C LEU A 3 25.92 -50.82 -11.32
N GLN A 4 25.02 -50.58 -10.36
CA GLN A 4 23.58 -50.47 -10.60
C GLN A 4 23.31 -49.17 -11.38
N LEU A 5 22.62 -49.25 -12.52
CA LEU A 5 22.05 -48.09 -13.19
C LEU A 5 20.54 -48.09 -13.01
N ARG A 6 20.11 -47.19 -12.13
CA ARG A 6 18.74 -46.74 -11.91
C ARG A 6 18.36 -45.73 -13.02
N ASN A 7 17.19 -45.95 -13.60
CA ASN A 7 16.07 -44.98 -13.60
C ASN A 7 16.30 -43.60 -14.24
N GLU A 8 15.96 -43.40 -15.52
CA GLU A 8 15.51 -42.10 -16.05
C GLU A 8 14.54 -42.30 -17.24
N MET A 9 13.24 -42.33 -16.96
CA MET A 9 12.20 -41.91 -17.91
C MET A 9 11.34 -40.89 -17.18
N SER A 10 11.77 -39.64 -17.19
CA SER A 10 10.90 -38.50 -16.92
C SER A 10 10.18 -38.17 -18.23
N PRO A 11 8.84 -38.04 -18.24
CA PRO A 11 8.17 -37.45 -19.38
C PRO A 11 8.56 -35.98 -19.42
N SER A 12 9.21 -35.58 -20.51
CA SER A 12 9.46 -34.20 -20.87
C SER A 12 8.12 -33.48 -21.02
N GLY A 13 7.64 -32.90 -19.92
CA GLY A 13 6.60 -31.89 -19.96
C GLY A 13 7.17 -30.69 -20.69
N ASN A 14 6.60 -30.37 -21.85
CA ASN A 14 6.85 -29.13 -22.55
C ASN A 14 6.57 -27.95 -21.60
N ASP A 15 7.63 -27.35 -21.07
CA ASP A 15 7.61 -26.08 -20.33
C ASP A 15 7.40 -24.90 -21.29
N GLU A 16 6.34 -24.96 -22.10
CA GLU A 16 5.80 -23.82 -22.85
C GLU A 16 4.70 -23.15 -22.03
N ALA A 17 5.05 -22.48 -20.92
CA ALA A 17 4.13 -21.57 -20.22
C ALA A 17 4.86 -20.53 -19.35
N GLY A 18 5.98 -19.97 -19.84
CA GLY A 18 6.76 -18.95 -19.14
C GLY A 18 6.50 -17.50 -19.58
N ARG A 19 5.43 -17.23 -20.34
CA ARG A 19 5.19 -15.92 -20.96
C ARG A 19 4.02 -15.23 -20.25
N PHE A 20 4.36 -14.32 -19.34
CA PHE A 20 3.45 -13.55 -18.48
C PHE A 20 2.74 -14.39 -17.41
N ARG A 21 3.38 -14.58 -16.25
CA ARG A 21 2.57 -14.80 -15.04
C ARG A 21 1.79 -13.51 -14.79
N PRO A 22 0.45 -13.54 -14.72
CA PRO A 22 -0.27 -12.40 -14.19
C PRO A 22 0.32 -12.13 -12.80
N VAL A 23 0.76 -10.89 -12.56
CA VAL A 23 1.08 -10.47 -11.20
C VAL A 23 -0.26 -10.50 -10.47
N SER A 24 -0.56 -11.61 -9.79
CA SER A 24 -1.74 -11.68 -8.95
C SER A 24 -1.49 -10.78 -7.76
N ASP A 25 -2.40 -9.84 -7.53
CA ASP A 25 -2.45 -9.05 -6.30
C ASP A 25 -2.47 -10.04 -5.13
N TRP A 26 -1.67 -9.75 -4.12
CA TRP A 26 -1.50 -10.63 -2.97
C TRP A 26 -1.53 -9.86 -1.67
N PHE A 27 -1.82 -10.56 -0.59
CA PHE A 27 -1.61 -10.04 0.76
C PHE A 27 -0.92 -11.07 1.64
N VAL A 28 -0.22 -10.59 2.66
CA VAL A 28 0.33 -11.41 3.74
C VAL A 28 -0.37 -10.98 5.01
N ALA A 29 -1.02 -11.93 5.67
CA ALA A 29 -1.62 -11.73 6.98
C ALA A 29 -0.60 -12.03 8.09
N SER A 30 -0.52 -11.16 9.07
CA SER A 30 0.23 -11.41 10.31
C SER A 30 -0.52 -10.89 11.53
N LYS A 31 -0.09 -11.27 12.72
CA LYS A 31 -0.63 -10.72 13.96
C LYS A 31 0.52 -10.32 14.86
N ASP A 32 0.70 -9.02 15.02
CA ASP A 32 1.82 -8.43 15.73
C ASP A 32 1.29 -7.73 16.98
N ALA A 33 1.73 -8.16 18.17
CA ALA A 33 1.31 -7.59 19.46
C ALA A 33 -0.22 -7.47 19.66
N GLY A 34 -1.00 -8.40 19.07
CA GLY A 34 -2.46 -8.41 19.17
C GLY A 34 -3.19 -7.64 18.07
N VAL A 35 -2.47 -6.92 17.21
CA VAL A 35 -3.00 -6.20 16.04
C VAL A 35 -2.90 -7.10 14.81
N TYR A 36 -3.99 -7.20 14.05
CA TYR A 36 -4.01 -7.88 12.76
C TYR A 36 -3.41 -6.95 11.70
N VAL A 37 -2.48 -7.48 10.91
CA VAL A 37 -1.76 -6.71 9.88
C VAL A 37 -1.90 -7.41 8.54
N ALA A 38 -2.43 -6.71 7.54
CA ALA A 38 -2.36 -7.13 6.14
C ALA A 38 -1.35 -6.28 5.39
N ARG A 39 -0.31 -6.91 4.83
CA ARG A 39 0.60 -6.26 3.88
C ARG A 39 0.22 -6.66 2.47
N ILE A 40 -0.16 -5.71 1.64
CA ILE A 40 -0.73 -5.93 0.31
C ILE A 40 0.30 -5.55 -0.75
N GLY A 41 0.66 -6.51 -1.59
CA GLY A 41 1.54 -6.26 -2.72
C GLY A 41 0.79 -6.32 -4.05
N THR A 42 0.93 -5.23 -4.79
CA THR A 42 0.31 -5.03 -6.10
C THR A 42 1.12 -3.98 -6.88
N THR A 43 0.65 -3.55 -8.04
CA THR A 43 1.25 -2.43 -8.78
C THR A 43 0.97 -1.09 -8.10
N ALA A 44 1.77 -0.07 -8.40
CA ALA A 44 1.61 1.28 -7.89
C ALA A 44 0.18 1.84 -8.05
N GLU A 45 -0.36 1.78 -9.28
CA GLU A 45 -1.72 2.23 -9.58
C GLU A 45 -2.75 1.47 -8.74
N ARG A 46 -2.61 0.15 -8.69
CA ARG A 46 -3.54 -0.73 -8.00
C ARG A 46 -3.49 -0.58 -6.49
N ALA A 47 -2.34 -0.24 -5.91
CA ALA A 47 -2.21 0.06 -4.48
C ALA A 47 -3.04 1.29 -4.10
N VAL A 48 -2.96 2.35 -4.91
CA VAL A 48 -3.76 3.57 -4.68
C VAL A 48 -5.25 3.30 -4.93
N ASP A 49 -5.57 2.47 -5.91
CA ASP A 49 -6.96 2.04 -6.18
C ASP A 49 -7.56 1.26 -5.02
N LEU A 50 -6.80 0.32 -4.48
CA LEU A 50 -7.21 -0.49 -3.34
C LEU A 50 -7.35 0.40 -2.12
N MET A 51 -6.41 1.30 -1.84
CA MET A 51 -6.57 2.28 -0.76
C MET A 51 -7.88 3.07 -0.91
N HIS A 52 -8.11 3.64 -2.11
CA HIS A 52 -9.34 4.37 -2.39
C HIS A 52 -10.59 3.47 -2.25
N ALA A 53 -10.57 2.22 -2.72
CA ALA A 53 -11.73 1.32 -2.57
C ALA A 53 -11.98 0.93 -1.10
N LEU A 54 -10.92 0.56 -0.38
CA LEU A 54 -10.97 0.02 0.97
C LEU A 54 -11.39 1.08 2.01
N THR A 55 -11.15 2.36 1.76
CA THR A 55 -11.67 3.45 2.60
C THR A 55 -13.20 3.45 2.70
N LEU A 56 -13.96 2.83 1.78
CA LEU A 56 -15.41 2.65 1.93
C LEU A 56 -15.81 1.83 3.16
N HIS A 57 -14.88 1.07 3.72
CA HIS A 57 -15.10 0.22 4.89
C HIS A 57 -14.58 0.84 6.19
N LEU A 58 -14.27 2.14 6.15
CA LEU A 58 -13.97 2.97 7.31
C LEU A 58 -15.20 3.76 7.74
N ASP A 59 -15.11 4.34 8.92
CA ASP A 59 -16.17 5.19 9.46
C ASP A 59 -16.31 6.50 8.67
N PRO A 60 -17.48 7.18 8.76
CA PRO A 60 -17.74 8.40 7.99
C PRO A 60 -16.82 9.59 8.30
N ALA A 61 -16.15 9.58 9.45
CA ALA A 61 -15.16 10.57 9.87
C ALA A 61 -13.88 9.83 10.25
N VAL A 62 -12.75 10.31 9.72
CA VAL A 62 -11.44 9.66 9.86
C VAL A 62 -10.35 10.69 10.11
N ASP A 63 -9.29 10.28 10.80
CA ASP A 63 -8.08 11.08 10.89
C ASP A 63 -7.15 10.73 9.72
N VAL A 64 -6.40 11.71 9.23
CA VAL A 64 -5.53 11.55 8.08
C VAL A 64 -4.17 12.16 8.39
N VAL A 65 -3.12 11.39 8.16
CA VAL A 65 -1.73 11.88 8.16
C VAL A 65 -1.14 11.64 6.79
N MET A 66 -0.46 12.64 6.25
CA MET A 66 0.21 12.57 4.96
C MET A 66 1.60 13.18 5.05
N SER A 67 2.62 12.51 4.51
CA SER A 67 3.98 13.03 4.45
C SER A 67 4.58 12.86 3.06
N ASP A 68 5.33 13.86 2.61
CA ASP A 68 6.11 13.79 1.37
C ASP A 68 7.60 13.65 1.69
N LEU A 69 8.17 12.50 1.35
CA LEU A 69 9.56 12.17 1.63
C LEU A 69 10.54 13.12 0.92
N ARG A 70 10.15 13.69 -0.23
CA ARG A 70 11.01 14.61 -1.00
C ARG A 70 11.26 15.91 -0.25
N SER A 71 10.17 16.55 0.19
CA SER A 71 10.23 17.83 0.90
C SER A 71 10.49 17.64 2.41
N GLY A 72 10.12 16.50 2.98
CA GLY A 72 10.07 16.29 4.42
C GLY A 72 8.96 17.11 5.09
N THR A 73 7.89 17.37 4.33
CA THR A 73 6.68 18.06 4.82
C THR A 73 5.68 17.02 5.25
N GLU A 74 4.96 17.32 6.32
CA GLU A 74 3.95 16.45 6.91
C GLU A 74 2.70 17.30 7.17
N TRP A 75 1.54 16.68 6.99
CA TRP A 75 0.24 17.27 7.23
C TRP A 75 -0.65 16.28 7.98
N GLU A 76 -1.48 16.80 8.88
CA GLU A 76 -2.45 16.03 9.63
C GLU A 76 -3.83 16.71 9.61
N GLY A 77 -4.89 15.91 9.70
CA GLY A 77 -6.26 16.37 9.83
C GLY A 77 -7.06 15.38 10.66
N PHE A 78 -7.96 15.91 11.47
CA PHE A 78 -8.81 15.13 12.37
C PHE A 78 -10.27 15.28 11.98
N ASP A 79 -11.07 14.23 12.19
CA ASP A 79 -12.49 14.21 11.85
C ASP A 79 -12.79 14.60 10.38
N VAL A 80 -11.90 14.20 9.46
CA VAL A 80 -12.06 14.45 8.02
C VAL A 80 -13.23 13.65 7.50
N ALA A 81 -14.17 14.32 6.82
CA ALA A 81 -15.31 13.65 6.21
C ALA A 81 -14.84 12.67 5.12
N LEU A 82 -15.26 11.42 5.24
CA LEU A 82 -14.87 10.35 4.31
C LEU A 82 -15.16 10.69 2.83
N PRO A 83 -16.30 11.33 2.46
CA PRO A 83 -16.53 11.75 1.07
C PRO A 83 -15.45 12.70 0.52
N ASP A 84 -14.95 13.63 1.34
CA ASP A 84 -13.93 14.60 0.94
C ASP A 84 -12.56 13.92 0.80
N LEU A 85 -12.21 13.03 1.74
CA LEU A 85 -11.01 12.18 1.64
C LEU A 85 -11.04 11.38 0.34
N ARG A 86 -12.17 10.75 0.02
CA ARG A 86 -12.31 9.93 -1.18
C ARG A 86 -12.16 10.74 -2.47
N ASP A 87 -12.76 11.93 -2.55
CA ASP A 87 -12.55 12.82 -3.70
C ASP A 87 -11.07 13.24 -3.83
N ALA A 88 -10.41 13.56 -2.71
CA ALA A 88 -8.99 13.89 -2.70
C ALA A 88 -8.12 12.71 -3.17
N LEU A 89 -8.35 11.51 -2.64
CA LEU A 89 -7.68 10.28 -3.07
C LEU A 89 -7.90 9.99 -4.56
N GLY A 90 -9.13 10.17 -5.06
CA GLY A 90 -9.45 10.02 -6.48
C GLY A 90 -8.62 10.95 -7.38
N ARG A 91 -8.37 12.18 -6.95
CA ARG A 91 -7.50 13.15 -7.66
C ARG A 91 -6.02 12.86 -7.50
N LEU A 92 -5.61 12.30 -6.36
CA LEU A 92 -4.22 11.92 -6.07
C LEU A 92 -3.80 10.60 -6.72
N ARG A 93 -4.76 9.79 -7.21
CA ARG A 93 -4.52 8.48 -7.83
C ARG A 93 -3.35 8.45 -8.80
N PHE A 94 -3.41 9.30 -9.84
CA PHE A 94 -2.36 9.33 -10.87
C PHE A 94 -1.03 9.91 -10.35
N PRO A 95 -1.00 11.07 -9.65
CA PRO A 95 0.23 11.60 -9.05
C PRO A 95 0.94 10.61 -8.12
N LEU A 96 0.20 9.97 -7.21
CA LEU A 96 0.79 9.01 -6.27
C LEU A 96 1.36 7.79 -6.99
N ALA A 97 0.60 7.19 -7.89
CA ALA A 97 1.06 6.02 -8.64
C ALA A 97 2.25 6.31 -9.56
N THR A 98 2.31 7.53 -10.11
CA THR A 98 3.39 7.94 -11.04
C THR A 98 4.69 8.23 -10.31
N TYR A 99 4.61 8.93 -9.17
CA TYR A 99 5.79 9.48 -8.52
C TYR A 99 6.19 8.72 -7.25
N GLY A 100 5.27 8.07 -6.54
CA GLY A 100 5.51 7.49 -5.22
C GLY A 100 6.07 8.51 -4.22
N GLY A 101 6.73 8.03 -3.16
CA GLY A 101 7.46 8.88 -2.21
C GLY A 101 6.58 9.71 -1.26
N VAL A 102 5.29 9.42 -1.22
CA VAL A 102 4.33 10.03 -0.28
C VAL A 102 3.78 8.92 0.58
N GLU A 103 3.83 9.11 1.89
CA GLU A 103 3.11 8.27 2.84
C GLU A 103 1.75 8.89 3.13
N MET A 104 0.70 8.07 3.18
CA MET A 104 -0.61 8.51 3.63
C MET A 104 -1.22 7.43 4.52
N SER A 105 -1.62 7.82 5.73
CA SER A 105 -2.31 6.97 6.69
C SER A 105 -3.69 7.54 7.00
N VAL A 106 -4.71 6.69 6.95
CA VAL A 106 -6.10 7.01 7.28
C VAL A 106 -6.49 6.16 8.48
N PHE A 107 -6.93 6.80 9.55
CA PHE A 107 -7.24 6.19 10.83
C PHE A 107 -8.74 6.24 11.09
N GLY A 108 -9.32 5.08 11.34
CA GLY A 108 -10.60 4.93 12.03
C GLY A 108 -10.38 4.52 13.49
N PRO A 109 -11.44 4.25 14.26
CA PRO A 109 -11.32 3.90 15.68
C PRO A 109 -10.63 2.56 15.94
N ASP A 110 -10.79 1.60 15.03
CA ASP A 110 -10.28 0.23 15.17
C ASP A 110 -9.33 -0.19 14.03
N ASP A 111 -9.16 0.66 13.03
CA ASP A 111 -8.50 0.32 11.76
C ASP A 111 -7.62 1.47 11.26
N GLN A 112 -6.53 1.13 10.60
CA GLN A 112 -5.64 2.06 9.92
C GLN A 112 -5.29 1.51 8.54
N LEU A 113 -5.44 2.34 7.50
CA LEU A 113 -4.98 2.05 6.15
C LEU A 113 -3.81 2.98 5.84
N SER A 114 -2.65 2.42 5.53
CA SER A 114 -1.43 3.16 5.24
C SER A 114 -0.88 2.78 3.88
N LEU A 115 -0.78 3.76 3.00
CA LEU A 115 0.02 3.66 1.78
C LEU A 115 1.41 4.21 2.09
N THR A 116 2.42 3.35 1.99
CA THR A 116 3.81 3.74 2.27
C THR A 116 4.42 4.53 1.09
N PRO A 117 5.57 5.19 1.28
CA PRO A 117 6.29 5.87 0.18
C PRO A 117 6.64 4.94 -1.01
N GLU A 118 6.82 3.65 -0.75
CA GLU A 118 7.04 2.59 -1.75
C GLU A 118 5.78 2.22 -2.54
N LEU A 119 4.62 2.76 -2.16
CA LEU A 119 3.29 2.34 -2.60
C LEU A 119 2.93 0.91 -2.17
N LEU A 120 3.43 0.48 -1.02
CA LEU A 120 2.92 -0.71 -0.33
C LEU A 120 1.68 -0.30 0.47
N LEU A 121 0.57 -1.03 0.33
CA LEU A 121 -0.60 -0.81 1.17
C LEU A 121 -0.52 -1.74 2.39
N VAL A 122 -0.61 -1.16 3.57
CA VAL A 122 -0.61 -1.89 4.85
C VAL A 122 -1.87 -1.53 5.61
N ILE A 123 -2.54 -2.54 6.14
CA ILE A 123 -3.73 -2.37 6.97
C ILE A 123 -3.43 -2.90 8.35
N TYR A 124 -3.71 -2.10 9.37
CA TYR A 124 -3.68 -2.50 10.77
C TYR A 124 -5.12 -2.51 11.30
N SER A 125 -5.49 -3.54 12.06
CA SER A 125 -6.83 -3.68 12.59
C SER A 125 -6.86 -4.41 13.92
N ARG A 126 -7.87 -4.12 14.74
CA ARG A 126 -8.19 -4.92 15.93
C ARG A 126 -8.84 -6.27 15.60
N SER A 127 -9.24 -6.50 14.35
CA SER A 127 -9.88 -7.74 13.89
C SER A 127 -9.29 -8.25 12.58
N ASP A 128 -9.59 -9.51 12.23
CA ASP A 128 -9.20 -10.15 10.97
C ASP A 128 -10.15 -9.83 9.80
N ARG A 129 -11.13 -8.92 9.97
CA ARG A 129 -12.16 -8.59 8.97
C ARG A 129 -11.59 -8.28 7.58
N TRP A 130 -10.41 -7.66 7.53
CA TRP A 130 -9.77 -7.26 6.28
C TRP A 130 -9.26 -8.45 5.47
N TYR A 131 -8.88 -9.56 6.10
CA TYR A 131 -8.40 -10.73 5.36
C TYR A 131 -9.50 -11.31 4.47
N PHE A 132 -10.71 -11.45 5.03
CA PHE A 132 -11.89 -11.89 4.30
C PHE A 132 -12.29 -10.92 3.18
N LEU A 133 -12.13 -9.61 3.43
CA LEU A 133 -12.45 -8.59 2.46
C LEU A 133 -11.46 -8.61 1.28
N LEU A 134 -10.17 -8.73 1.56
CA LEU A 134 -9.12 -8.82 0.54
C LEU A 134 -9.27 -10.10 -0.31
N ASP A 135 -9.57 -11.24 0.31
CA ASP A 135 -9.92 -12.47 -0.40
C ASP A 135 -11.16 -12.29 -1.29
N GLY A 136 -12.22 -11.66 -0.77
CA GLY A 136 -13.41 -11.31 -1.52
C GLY A 136 -13.18 -10.34 -2.69
N LEU A 137 -12.11 -9.54 -2.65
CA LEU A 137 -11.64 -8.69 -3.75
C LEU A 137 -10.73 -9.42 -4.75
N GLY A 138 -10.45 -10.71 -4.52
CA GLY A 138 -9.66 -11.56 -5.40
C GLY A 138 -8.15 -11.51 -5.16
N LEU A 139 -7.70 -10.93 -4.04
CA LEU A 139 -6.29 -10.99 -3.67
C LEU A 139 -5.96 -12.37 -3.11
N SER A 140 -4.82 -12.93 -3.51
CA SER A 140 -4.36 -14.22 -2.99
C SER A 140 -3.53 -14.05 -1.73
N GLU A 141 -3.91 -14.74 -0.64
CA GLU A 141 -3.09 -14.80 0.56
C GLU A 141 -1.76 -15.52 0.30
N ARG A 142 -0.67 -15.03 0.90
CA ARG A 142 0.66 -15.64 0.89
C ARG A 142 1.19 -15.77 2.32
N ALA A 143 2.00 -16.80 2.54
CA ALA A 143 2.68 -17.01 3.82
C ALA A 143 3.73 -15.94 4.13
N GLU A 144 4.47 -15.49 3.11
CA GLU A 144 5.57 -14.54 3.26
C GLU A 144 5.57 -13.50 2.12
N PRO A 145 6.00 -12.26 2.41
CA PRO A 145 6.17 -11.26 1.37
C PRO A 145 7.38 -11.62 0.50
N PRO A 146 7.35 -11.34 -0.82
CA PRO A 146 8.55 -11.38 -1.63
C PRO A 146 9.58 -10.37 -1.12
N ALA A 147 10.86 -10.61 -1.39
CA ALA A 147 11.91 -9.64 -1.04
C ALA A 147 11.62 -8.27 -1.68
N ALA A 148 11.75 -7.21 -0.88
CA ALA A 148 11.58 -5.84 -1.35
C ALA A 148 12.62 -5.55 -2.44
N VAL A 149 12.15 -5.16 -3.63
CA VAL A 149 13.02 -4.86 -4.78
C VAL A 149 13.52 -3.42 -4.73
N TRP A 150 12.81 -2.54 -4.02
CA TRP A 150 13.11 -1.11 -3.97
C TRP A 150 12.60 -0.49 -2.67
N VAL A 151 13.40 0.42 -2.11
CA VAL A 151 13.06 1.26 -0.95
C VAL A 151 13.48 2.70 -1.31
N PRO A 152 12.53 3.64 -1.50
CA PRO A 152 12.84 5.02 -1.80
C PRO A 152 13.58 5.67 -0.63
N SER A 153 14.51 6.54 -0.98
CA SER A 153 15.14 7.48 -0.08
C SER A 153 14.92 8.91 -0.59
N ARG A 154 15.02 9.91 0.29
CA ARG A 154 14.90 11.31 -0.10
C ARG A 154 15.86 11.69 -1.23
N THR A 155 17.07 11.14 -1.22
CA THR A 155 18.10 11.43 -2.24
C THR A 155 17.87 10.69 -3.56
N SER A 156 17.08 9.61 -3.57
CA SER A 156 16.75 8.88 -4.80
C SER A 156 15.50 9.42 -5.52
N LEU A 157 14.73 10.31 -4.89
CA LEU A 157 13.49 10.84 -5.44
C LEU A 157 13.73 12.22 -6.08
N ALA A 158 13.48 12.31 -7.39
CA ALA A 158 13.48 13.60 -8.08
C ALA A 158 12.33 14.48 -7.57
N THR A 159 12.56 15.81 -7.58
CA THR A 159 11.50 16.79 -7.34
C THR A 159 10.43 16.68 -8.43
N SER A 160 9.15 16.83 -8.05
CA SER A 160 8.03 16.88 -8.99
C SER A 160 7.10 18.05 -8.62
N PRO A 161 7.09 19.12 -9.42
CA PRO A 161 6.14 20.23 -9.25
C PRO A 161 4.68 19.78 -9.41
N GLU A 162 4.42 18.79 -10.26
CA GLU A 162 3.08 18.23 -10.49
C GLU A 162 2.55 17.55 -9.24
N LEU A 163 3.37 16.67 -8.63
CA LEU A 163 3.03 16.03 -7.36
C LEU A 163 2.85 17.08 -6.26
N ALA A 164 3.77 18.05 -6.13
CA ALA A 164 3.68 19.08 -5.10
C ALA A 164 2.39 19.91 -5.21
N THR A 165 1.97 20.22 -6.44
CA THR A 165 0.71 20.93 -6.72
C THR A 165 -0.51 20.09 -6.35
N ALA A 166 -0.49 18.80 -6.70
CA ALA A 166 -1.55 17.86 -6.36
C ALA A 166 -1.69 17.69 -4.84
N LEU A 167 -0.57 17.53 -4.12
CA LEU A 167 -0.55 17.44 -2.66
C LEU A 167 -1.06 18.73 -2.00
N THR A 168 -0.61 19.90 -2.46
CA THR A 168 -1.10 21.19 -1.95
C THR A 168 -2.61 21.33 -2.13
N SER A 169 -3.14 20.89 -3.27
CA SER A 169 -4.58 20.91 -3.55
C SER A 169 -5.36 19.95 -2.65
N ALA A 170 -4.80 18.76 -2.38
CA ALA A 170 -5.41 17.78 -1.47
C ALA A 170 -5.39 18.28 -0.02
N VAL A 171 -4.27 18.81 0.45
CA VAL A 171 -4.12 19.44 1.78
C VAL A 171 -5.17 20.52 1.99
N ALA A 172 -5.28 21.46 1.04
CA ALA A 172 -6.25 22.55 1.13
C ALA A 172 -7.70 22.04 1.14
N ARG A 173 -8.01 21.02 0.33
CA ARG A 173 -9.36 20.43 0.26
C ARG A 173 -9.75 19.73 1.56
N LEU A 174 -8.83 18.98 2.14
CA LEU A 174 -9.06 18.22 3.36
C LEU A 174 -8.89 19.07 4.63
N GLY A 175 -8.47 20.33 4.48
CA GLY A 175 -8.21 21.22 5.61
C GLY A 175 -7.04 20.78 6.48
N LEU A 176 -6.10 20.00 5.94
CA LEU A 176 -4.98 19.46 6.72
C LEU A 176 -4.07 20.60 7.20
N GLN A 177 -3.59 20.48 8.42
CA GLN A 177 -2.65 21.41 9.04
C GLN A 177 -1.23 20.84 8.96
N PRO A 178 -0.18 21.67 9.01
CA PRO A 178 1.19 21.18 9.14
C PRO A 178 1.32 20.27 10.37
N GLY A 179 1.82 19.06 10.17
CA GLY A 179 2.04 18.10 11.25
C GLY A 179 3.12 18.59 12.21
N LEU A 180 2.93 18.33 13.50
CA LEU A 180 3.95 18.61 14.50
C LEU A 180 5.12 17.65 14.28
N ARG A 181 6.25 18.16 13.77
CA ARG A 181 7.49 17.38 13.66
C ARG A 181 7.88 16.85 15.04
N VAL A 182 7.60 15.58 15.31
CA VAL A 182 8.35 14.84 16.33
C VAL A 182 9.69 14.56 15.69
N SER A 183 10.67 15.41 15.99
CA SER A 183 12.06 15.10 15.70
C SER A 183 12.38 13.83 16.48
N ALA A 184 12.45 12.68 15.81
CA ALA A 184 13.01 11.50 16.43
C ALA A 184 14.47 11.82 16.83
N PRO A 185 14.90 11.42 18.04
CA PRO A 185 16.24 11.72 18.57
C PRO A 185 17.37 11.14 17.72
#